data_AF-A0A811T6B6-F1
#
_entry.id   AF-A0A811T6B6-F1
#
_cell.length_a   1.000
_cell.length_b   1.000
_cell.length_c   1.000
_cell.angle_alpha   90.00
_cell.angle_beta   90.00
_cell.angle_gamma   90.00
#
_symmetry.space_group_name_H-M   'P 1'
#
loop_
_entity.id
_entity.type
_entity.pdbx_description
1 polymer ?
#
loop_
_entity_poly.entity_id
_entity_poly.type
_entity_poly.pdbx_seq_one_letter_code
_entity_poly.pdbx_strand_id
1 'polypeptide(L)'
;MIVVLAIDALEYDLVEAFGCDNLKQKFYGKTDISEFSEPRTMVLWNSFMTGENREKEVLEFGDKEMWNIKLDIEDTFFARFENPKILDLPGFNYDKEQHELERRMLKEFFAADSDEEKAEIRKKYNSHAFEHHRRIKKEFADALSGDYDFVLGYFSAADVIGHLNFGNRALMKMIYRDMDEIAAGIDDTLIVLSDHGMERIGMFGDHSGHGFWSTGFKDLGNPRITDFAGIIMEISEVEQ
;
A
#
# COMPACT_ATOMS: atom_id res chain seq x y z
N MET A 1 15.42 14.09 1.85
CA MET A 1 14.20 13.72 1.10
C MET A 1 13.31 12.94 2.05
N ILE A 2 12.00 13.08 1.96
CA ILE A 2 11.07 12.22 2.72
C ILE A 2 10.61 11.08 1.81
N VAL A 3 10.64 9.86 2.31
CA VAL A 3 10.24 8.66 1.57
C VAL A 3 9.07 7.97 2.28
N VAL A 4 8.00 7.72 1.53
CA VAL A 4 6.88 6.88 1.97
C VAL A 4 6.89 5.59 1.16
N LEU A 5 7.16 4.48 1.85
CA LEU A 5 6.98 3.14 1.33
C LEU A 5 5.55 2.69 1.67
N ALA A 6 4.62 2.93 0.74
CA ALA A 6 3.23 2.55 0.87
C ALA A 6 3.07 1.08 0.41
N ILE A 7 2.67 0.18 1.31
CA ILE A 7 2.50 -1.25 0.99
C ILE A 7 1.04 -1.61 1.28
N ASP A 8 0.30 -2.03 0.27
CA ASP A 8 -1.09 -2.44 0.43
C ASP A 8 -1.20 -3.76 1.21
N ALA A 9 -2.11 -3.82 2.18
CA ALA A 9 -2.38 -4.99 3.01
C ALA A 9 -1.16 -5.57 3.77
N LEU A 10 -0.27 -4.71 4.28
CA LEU A 10 0.89 -5.14 5.07
C LEU A 10 0.45 -5.51 6.48
N GLU A 11 0.39 -6.82 6.75
CA GLU A 11 -0.09 -7.35 8.02
C GLU A 11 1.01 -7.31 9.10
N TYR A 12 0.71 -6.60 10.20
CA TYR A 12 1.56 -6.46 11.38
C TYR A 12 2.07 -7.81 11.90
N ASP A 13 1.18 -8.79 12.05
CA ASP A 13 1.56 -10.09 12.60
C ASP A 13 2.51 -10.88 11.67
N LEU A 14 2.44 -10.64 10.35
CA LEU A 14 3.37 -11.24 9.39
C LEU A 14 4.72 -10.53 9.37
N VAL A 15 4.75 -9.20 9.52
CA VAL A 15 6.00 -8.42 9.69
C VAL A 15 6.78 -8.94 10.91
N GLU A 16 6.09 -9.12 12.04
CA GLU A 16 6.65 -9.72 13.25
C GLU A 16 7.13 -11.16 13.01
N ALA A 17 6.24 -12.03 12.52
CA ALA A 17 6.52 -13.46 12.37
C ALA A 17 7.63 -13.77 11.35
N PHE A 18 7.85 -12.90 10.36
CA PHE A 18 8.87 -13.10 9.34
C PHE A 18 10.20 -12.43 9.65
N GLY A 19 10.28 -11.60 10.70
CA GLY A 19 11.50 -10.91 11.09
C GLY A 19 11.90 -9.83 10.09
N CYS A 20 10.93 -9.05 9.61
CA CYS A 20 11.17 -7.94 8.69
C CYS A 20 11.70 -6.71 9.46
N ASP A 21 12.97 -6.76 9.84
CA ASP A 21 13.58 -5.77 10.74
C ASP A 21 13.76 -4.38 10.08
N ASN A 22 13.82 -4.28 8.75
CA ASN A 22 13.91 -2.99 8.06
C ASN A 22 12.53 -2.34 7.89
N LEU A 23 11.48 -3.15 7.71
CA LEU A 23 10.09 -2.67 7.82
C LEU A 23 9.77 -2.24 9.25
N LYS A 24 10.36 -2.89 10.26
CA LYS A 24 10.30 -2.50 11.68
C LYS A 24 11.41 -1.50 12.03
N GLN A 25 11.23 -0.27 11.58
CA GLN A 25 12.07 0.85 12.02
C GLN A 25 12.04 1.01 13.56
N LYS A 26 12.71 2.05 14.08
CA LYS A 26 12.82 2.28 15.54
C LYS A 26 11.46 2.28 16.26
N PHE A 27 10.43 2.82 15.63
CA PHE A 27 9.06 2.84 16.11
C PHE A 27 8.15 2.25 15.04
N TYR A 28 7.20 1.41 15.44
CA TYR A 28 6.24 0.79 14.54
C TYR A 28 5.02 0.35 15.31
N GLY A 29 3.90 0.22 14.62
CA GLY A 29 2.64 -0.11 15.23
C GLY A 29 1.54 -0.35 14.22
N LYS A 30 0.31 -0.38 14.73
CA LYS A 30 -0.90 -0.48 13.93
C LYS A 30 -1.43 0.92 13.64
N THR A 31 -1.98 1.09 12.45
CA THR A 31 -2.71 2.29 12.04
C THR A 31 -4.18 2.10 12.36
N ASP A 32 -4.79 3.09 13.01
CA ASP A 32 -6.22 3.10 13.31
C ASP A 32 -7.02 3.49 12.06
N ILE A 33 -7.90 2.60 11.63
CA ILE A 33 -8.85 2.83 10.53
C ILE A 33 -10.30 2.65 10.99
N SER A 34 -10.55 2.66 12.30
CA SER A 34 -11.90 2.46 12.87
C SER A 34 -12.88 3.59 12.57
N GLU A 35 -12.39 4.72 12.06
CA GLU A 35 -13.23 5.82 11.57
C GLU A 35 -13.92 5.52 10.23
N PHE A 36 -13.53 4.44 9.55
CA PHE A 36 -14.08 4.01 8.26
C PHE A 36 -15.05 2.84 8.46
N SER A 37 -16.25 2.95 7.90
CA SER A 37 -17.23 1.87 7.87
C SER A 37 -16.96 0.86 6.74
N GLU A 38 -16.36 1.33 5.65
CA GLU A 38 -15.92 0.54 4.50
C GLU A 38 -14.47 0.94 4.13
N PRO A 39 -13.47 0.43 4.86
CA PRO A 39 -12.05 0.77 4.69
C PRO A 39 -11.47 0.15 3.40
N ARG A 40 -11.93 0.64 2.25
CA ARG A 40 -11.47 0.23 0.92
C ARG A 40 -10.19 1.00 0.57
N THR A 41 -9.28 0.38 -0.18
CA THR A 41 -8.05 0.99 -0.69
C THR A 41 -8.26 2.42 -1.24
N MET A 42 -9.26 2.62 -2.11
CA MET A 42 -9.56 3.95 -2.65
C MET A 42 -10.00 4.95 -1.56
N VAL A 43 -10.80 4.52 -0.58
CA VAL A 43 -11.23 5.39 0.54
C VAL A 43 -10.03 5.80 1.38
N LEU A 44 -9.19 4.84 1.74
CA LEU A 44 -8.08 5.02 2.66
C LEU A 44 -6.97 5.89 2.04
N TRP A 45 -6.56 5.64 0.80
CA TRP A 45 -5.52 6.45 0.15
C TRP A 45 -6.00 7.86 -0.23
N ASN A 46 -7.26 8.05 -0.62
CA ASN A 46 -7.82 9.40 -0.79
C ASN A 46 -7.86 10.16 0.55
N SER A 47 -8.17 9.46 1.64
CA SER A 47 -8.18 10.07 2.98
C SER A 47 -6.77 10.42 3.47
N PHE A 48 -5.79 9.55 3.22
CA PHE A 48 -4.37 9.81 3.46
C PHE A 48 -3.89 11.06 2.72
N MET A 49 -4.14 11.15 1.41
CA MET A 49 -3.65 12.25 0.58
C MET A 49 -4.22 13.61 0.97
N THR A 50 -5.44 13.63 1.48
CA THR A 50 -6.16 14.86 1.84
C THR A 50 -6.09 15.20 3.31
N GLY A 51 -5.67 14.26 4.17
CA GLY A 51 -5.67 14.41 5.63
C GLY A 51 -7.07 14.41 6.27
N GLU A 52 -8.10 14.06 5.50
CA GLU A 52 -9.50 14.08 5.93
C GLU A 52 -10.18 12.78 5.54
N ASN A 53 -11.21 12.37 6.28
CA ASN A 53 -11.96 11.16 5.93
C ASN A 53 -12.82 11.39 4.67
N ARG A 54 -12.44 10.74 3.56
CA ARG A 54 -13.08 10.84 2.24
C ARG A 54 -14.09 9.72 1.96
N GLU A 55 -14.41 8.87 2.93
CA GLU A 55 -15.27 7.70 2.73
C GLU A 55 -16.59 8.03 2.04
N LYS A 56 -17.31 9.02 2.57
CA LYS A 56 -18.62 9.39 2.05
C LYS A 56 -18.54 9.81 0.58
N GLU A 57 -17.60 10.69 0.25
CA GLU A 57 -17.43 11.21 -1.11
C GLU A 57 -17.03 10.10 -2.08
N VAL A 58 -16.11 9.22 -1.67
CA VAL A 58 -15.60 8.12 -2.49
C VAL A 58 -16.69 7.07 -2.75
N LEU A 59 -17.49 6.72 -1.73
CA LEU A 59 -18.57 5.73 -1.86
C LEU A 59 -19.77 6.25 -2.67
N GLU A 60 -19.99 7.57 -2.74
CA GLU A 60 -21.07 8.17 -3.56
C GLU A 60 -20.93 7.86 -5.06
N PHE A 61 -19.71 7.60 -5.55
CA PHE A 61 -19.48 7.19 -6.95
C PHE A 61 -19.89 5.73 -7.23
N GLY A 62 -19.99 4.89 -6.19
CA GLY A 62 -20.29 3.47 -6.30
C GLY A 62 -19.13 2.62 -6.85
N ASP A 63 -19.27 1.29 -6.75
CA ASP A 63 -18.17 0.31 -6.92
C ASP A 63 -17.35 0.42 -8.21
N LYS A 64 -17.95 0.86 -9.32
CA LYS A 64 -17.25 0.96 -10.61
C LYS A 64 -16.56 2.30 -10.78
N GLU A 65 -17.27 3.39 -10.52
CA GLU A 65 -16.76 4.74 -10.77
C GLU A 65 -15.80 5.19 -9.66
N MET A 66 -15.83 4.57 -8.48
CA MET A 66 -14.87 4.81 -7.40
C MET A 66 -13.42 4.65 -7.88
N TRP A 67 -13.13 3.68 -8.76
CA TRP A 67 -11.79 3.46 -9.31
C TRP A 67 -11.36 4.49 -10.37
N ASN A 68 -12.25 5.40 -10.76
CA ASN A 68 -11.96 6.50 -11.68
C ASN A 68 -11.60 7.79 -10.95
N ILE A 69 -11.73 7.82 -9.62
CA ILE A 69 -11.35 8.98 -8.82
C ILE A 69 -9.86 9.24 -9.00
N LYS A 70 -9.55 10.49 -9.31
CA LYS A 70 -8.21 11.01 -9.45
C LYS A 70 -8.17 12.42 -8.88
N LEU A 71 -7.43 12.60 -7.81
CA LEU A 71 -7.17 13.90 -7.21
C LEU A 71 -6.11 14.64 -8.02
N ASP A 72 -6.28 15.95 -8.13
CA ASP A 72 -5.23 16.84 -8.60
C ASP A 72 -4.21 17.07 -7.46
N ILE A 73 -2.96 17.40 -7.81
CA ILE A 73 -1.89 17.51 -6.80
C ILE A 73 -2.21 18.60 -5.77
N GLU A 74 -2.86 19.68 -6.19
CA GLU A 74 -3.30 20.81 -5.39
C GLU A 74 -4.32 20.43 -4.31
N ASP A 75 -5.06 19.34 -4.51
CA ASP A 75 -6.02 18.80 -3.54
C ASP A 75 -5.36 17.86 -2.51
N THR A 76 -4.07 17.60 -2.65
CA THR A 76 -3.31 16.71 -1.77
C THR A 76 -2.24 17.46 -0.99
N PHE A 77 -1.76 16.89 0.12
CA PHE A 77 -0.61 17.46 0.83
C PHE A 77 0.68 17.44 -0.01
N PHE A 78 0.73 16.69 -1.12
CA PHE A 78 1.89 16.63 -2.01
C PHE A 78 2.24 18.00 -2.61
N ALA A 79 1.27 18.90 -2.79
CA ALA A 79 1.51 20.26 -3.30
C ALA A 79 2.41 21.12 -2.38
N ARG A 80 2.74 20.64 -1.17
CA ARG A 80 3.69 21.30 -0.27
C ARG A 80 5.16 21.00 -0.58
N PHE A 81 5.42 20.01 -1.42
CA PHE A 81 6.76 19.65 -1.86
C PHE A 81 7.07 20.35 -3.18
N GLU A 82 8.31 20.78 -3.35
CA GLU A 82 8.79 21.47 -4.55
C GLU A 82 8.90 20.52 -5.74
N ASN A 83 9.34 19.28 -5.51
CA ASN A 83 9.49 18.28 -6.55
C ASN A 83 9.12 16.86 -6.06
N PRO A 84 7.82 16.60 -5.81
CA PRO A 84 7.38 15.30 -5.34
C PRO A 84 7.30 14.26 -6.48
N LYS A 85 7.63 13.01 -6.15
CA LYS A 85 7.46 11.85 -7.02
C LYS A 85 6.57 10.80 -6.37
N ILE A 86 5.36 10.64 -6.90
CA ILE A 86 4.42 9.62 -6.46
C ILE A 86 4.40 8.52 -7.53
N LEU A 87 4.34 7.26 -7.11
CA LEU A 87 4.26 6.11 -8.00
C LEU A 87 3.06 5.25 -7.62
N ASP A 88 2.17 5.08 -8.61
CA ASP A 88 1.10 4.08 -8.62
C ASP A 88 0.08 4.19 -7.46
N LEU A 89 -0.12 5.38 -6.90
CA LEU A 89 -0.97 5.54 -5.73
C LEU A 89 -2.46 5.56 -6.12
N PRO A 90 -3.32 4.71 -5.50
CA PRO A 90 -4.78 4.72 -5.72
C PRO A 90 -5.38 6.10 -5.47
N GLY A 91 -6.15 6.62 -6.44
CA GLY A 91 -6.72 7.96 -6.37
C GLY A 91 -5.82 9.09 -6.89
N PHE A 92 -4.62 8.79 -7.39
CA PHE A 92 -3.72 9.82 -7.93
C PHE A 92 -3.14 9.46 -9.30
N ASN A 93 -2.20 8.51 -9.36
CA ASN A 93 -1.55 8.07 -10.60
C ASN A 93 -1.50 6.55 -10.76
N TYR A 94 -2.52 5.90 -10.19
CA TYR A 94 -2.79 4.46 -10.22
C TYR A 94 -2.81 3.87 -11.64
N ASP A 95 -2.10 2.76 -11.86
CA ASP A 95 -2.17 1.97 -13.09
C ASP A 95 -3.49 1.21 -13.17
N LYS A 96 -4.52 1.92 -13.63
CA LYS A 96 -5.89 1.40 -13.65
C LYS A 96 -6.02 0.12 -14.47
N GLU A 97 -5.37 0.02 -15.62
CA GLU A 97 -5.50 -1.17 -16.50
C GLU A 97 -4.91 -2.41 -15.85
N GLN A 98 -3.74 -2.26 -15.23
CA GLN A 98 -3.08 -3.30 -14.43
C GLN A 98 -4.02 -3.83 -13.34
N HIS A 99 -4.54 -2.94 -12.50
CA HIS A 99 -5.33 -3.35 -11.34
C HIS A 99 -6.75 -3.81 -11.71
N GLU A 100 -7.33 -3.31 -12.80
CA GLU A 100 -8.57 -3.85 -13.34
C GLU A 100 -8.42 -5.28 -13.82
N LEU A 101 -7.28 -5.62 -14.43
CA LEU A 101 -6.97 -6.98 -14.85
C LEU A 101 -6.80 -7.91 -13.64
N GLU A 102 -6.14 -7.47 -12.58
CA GLU A 102 -6.03 -8.23 -11.32
C GLU A 102 -7.40 -8.51 -10.69
N ARG A 103 -8.23 -7.48 -10.54
CA ARG A 103 -9.61 -7.63 -10.03
C ARG A 103 -10.44 -8.57 -10.89
N ARG A 104 -10.27 -8.54 -12.21
CA ARG A 104 -10.97 -9.44 -13.14
C ARG A 104 -10.52 -10.88 -12.97
N MET A 105 -9.22 -11.14 -12.96
CA MET A 105 -8.66 -12.48 -12.73
C MET A 105 -9.06 -13.05 -11.37
N LEU A 106 -9.13 -12.22 -10.33
CA LEU A 106 -9.62 -12.62 -9.02
C LEU A 106 -11.09 -13.08 -9.08
N LYS A 107 -11.95 -12.32 -9.77
CA LYS A 107 -13.35 -12.72 -10.00
C LYS A 107 -13.46 -14.00 -10.82
N GLU A 108 -12.66 -14.13 -11.88
CA GLU A 108 -12.58 -15.35 -12.69
C GLU A 108 -12.16 -16.56 -11.85
N PHE A 109 -11.20 -16.42 -10.94
CA PHE A 109 -10.77 -17.50 -10.05
C PHE A 109 -11.92 -18.03 -9.19
N PHE A 110 -12.74 -17.15 -8.62
CA PHE A 110 -13.87 -17.55 -7.79
C PHE A 110 -15.08 -18.05 -8.60
N ALA A 111 -15.19 -17.66 -9.88
CA ALA A 111 -16.23 -18.13 -10.79
C ALA A 111 -15.88 -19.46 -11.48
N ALA A 112 -14.61 -19.88 -11.48
CA ALA A 112 -14.16 -21.10 -12.13
C ALA A 112 -14.73 -22.38 -11.49
N ASP A 113 -15.09 -23.34 -12.35
CA ASP A 113 -15.79 -24.58 -11.97
C ASP A 113 -14.86 -25.74 -11.60
N SER A 114 -13.57 -25.66 -11.98
CA SER A 114 -12.58 -26.74 -11.76
C SER A 114 -11.32 -26.27 -11.04
N ASP A 115 -10.68 -27.19 -10.33
CA ASP A 115 -9.42 -26.92 -9.63
C ASP A 115 -8.26 -26.69 -10.61
N GLU A 116 -8.28 -27.36 -11.76
CA GLU A 116 -7.31 -27.15 -12.84
C GLU A 116 -7.38 -25.73 -13.40
N GLU A 117 -8.59 -25.23 -13.66
CA GLU A 117 -8.80 -23.85 -14.13
C GLU A 117 -8.38 -22.82 -13.08
N LYS A 118 -8.75 -23.05 -11.81
CA LYS A 118 -8.32 -22.21 -10.68
C LYS A 118 -6.80 -22.15 -10.55
N ALA A 119 -6.11 -23.28 -10.73
CA ALA A 119 -4.65 -23.33 -10.68
C ALA A 119 -4.02 -22.48 -11.80
N GLU A 120 -4.54 -22.56 -13.02
CA GLU A 120 -4.05 -21.75 -14.15
C GLU A 120 -4.34 -20.25 -13.98
N ILE A 121 -5.54 -19.88 -13.51
CA ILE A 121 -5.88 -18.48 -13.22
C ILE A 121 -4.95 -17.93 -12.13
N ARG A 122 -4.79 -18.65 -11.02
CA ARG A 122 -3.90 -18.24 -9.92
C ARG A 122 -2.46 -18.05 -10.40
N LYS A 123 -1.96 -18.93 -11.27
CA LYS A 123 -0.61 -18.81 -11.82
C LYS A 123 -0.46 -17.53 -12.65
N LYS A 124 -1.43 -17.22 -13.51
CA LYS A 124 -1.44 -15.99 -14.32
C LYS A 124 -1.55 -14.74 -13.44
N TYR A 125 -2.48 -14.77 -12.48
CA TYR A 125 -2.67 -13.72 -11.50
C TYR A 125 -1.38 -13.40 -10.73
N ASN A 126 -0.73 -14.43 -10.18
CA ASN A 126 0.54 -14.25 -9.47
C ASN A 126 1.64 -13.71 -10.39
N SER A 127 1.74 -14.23 -11.61
CA SER A 127 2.77 -13.80 -12.58
C SER A 127 2.62 -12.32 -12.94
N HIS A 128 1.38 -11.89 -13.14
CA HIS A 128 1.00 -10.52 -13.44
C HIS A 128 1.34 -9.56 -12.30
N ALA A 129 0.94 -9.91 -11.07
CA ALA A 129 1.25 -9.12 -9.88
C ALA A 129 2.78 -9.00 -9.65
N PHE A 130 3.54 -10.08 -9.89
CA PHE A 130 5.01 -10.04 -9.78
C PHE A 130 5.68 -9.20 -10.88
N GLU A 131 5.13 -9.17 -12.09
CA GLU A 131 5.64 -8.31 -13.16
C GLU A 131 5.44 -6.84 -12.82
N HIS A 132 4.26 -6.50 -12.33
CA HIS A 132 3.94 -5.18 -11.84
C HIS A 132 4.84 -4.74 -10.69
N HIS A 133 4.96 -5.59 -9.66
CA HIS A 133 5.86 -5.36 -8.53
C HIS A 133 7.29 -5.05 -8.96
N ARG A 134 7.84 -5.81 -9.92
CA ARG A 134 9.19 -5.55 -10.46
C ARG A 134 9.28 -4.22 -11.18
N ARG A 135 8.24 -3.81 -11.92
CA ARG A 135 8.19 -2.51 -12.61
C ARG A 135 8.20 -1.37 -11.59
N ILE A 136 7.29 -1.40 -10.61
CA ILE A 136 7.21 -0.39 -9.55
C ILE A 136 8.50 -0.35 -8.71
N LYS A 137 9.04 -1.51 -8.33
CA LYS A 137 10.32 -1.59 -7.61
C LYS A 137 11.46 -0.89 -8.36
N LYS A 138 11.52 -1.05 -9.69
CA LYS A 138 12.52 -0.37 -10.53
C LYS A 138 12.28 1.14 -10.58
N GLU A 139 11.04 1.58 -10.86
CA GLU A 139 10.70 3.00 -10.91
C GLU A 139 10.94 3.70 -9.57
N PHE A 140 10.67 3.01 -8.45
CA PHE A 140 10.92 3.50 -7.11
C PHE A 140 12.43 3.64 -6.83
N ALA A 141 13.25 2.64 -7.20
CA ALA A 141 14.70 2.74 -7.07
C ALA A 141 15.29 3.88 -7.93
N ASP A 142 14.78 4.06 -9.16
CA ASP A 142 15.16 5.18 -10.03
C ASP A 142 14.75 6.53 -9.40
N ALA A 143 13.56 6.61 -8.76
CA ALA A 143 13.09 7.79 -8.05
C ALA A 143 13.95 8.12 -6.82
N LEU A 144 14.33 7.12 -6.02
CA LEU A 144 15.21 7.32 -4.85
C LEU A 144 16.59 7.86 -5.23
N SER A 145 17.06 7.59 -6.45
CA SER A 145 18.33 8.12 -6.98
C SER A 145 18.18 9.47 -7.70
N GLY A 146 16.96 9.98 -7.80
CA GLY A 146 16.62 11.22 -8.49
C GLY A 146 16.78 12.47 -7.61
N ASP A 147 16.48 13.62 -8.20
CA ASP A 147 16.46 14.91 -7.51
C ASP A 147 15.03 15.24 -7.08
N TYR A 148 14.55 14.57 -6.02
CA TYR A 148 13.21 14.75 -5.47
C TYR A 148 13.30 15.08 -3.98
N ASP A 149 12.40 15.93 -3.48
CA ASP A 149 12.29 16.25 -2.04
C ASP A 149 11.31 15.32 -1.31
N PHE A 150 10.39 14.70 -2.05
CA PHE A 150 9.46 13.68 -1.57
C PHE A 150 9.27 12.54 -2.56
N VAL A 151 9.33 11.29 -2.09
CA VAL A 151 9.05 10.10 -2.91
C VAL A 151 8.03 9.22 -2.20
N LEU A 152 6.96 8.84 -2.89
CA LEU A 152 6.02 7.82 -2.45
C LEU A 152 5.96 6.70 -3.49
N GLY A 153 6.22 5.46 -3.05
CA GLY A 153 6.02 4.26 -3.85
C GLY A 153 4.91 3.41 -3.26
N TYR A 154 3.81 3.21 -3.99
CA TYR A 154 2.75 2.28 -3.61
C TYR A 154 3.01 0.88 -4.18
N PHE A 155 2.96 -0.13 -3.32
CA PHE A 155 3.24 -1.52 -3.63
C PHE A 155 2.05 -2.41 -3.27
N SER A 156 1.33 -2.86 -4.28
CA SER A 156 0.13 -3.71 -4.17
C SER A 156 0.40 -5.20 -4.02
N ALA A 157 1.66 -5.64 -4.15
CA ALA A 157 1.98 -7.06 -4.31
C ALA A 157 1.57 -7.94 -3.10
N ALA A 158 1.63 -7.39 -1.88
CA ALA A 158 1.24 -8.11 -0.68
C ALA A 158 -0.28 -8.35 -0.62
N ASP A 159 -1.08 -7.34 -0.94
CA ASP A 159 -2.54 -7.45 -1.09
C ASP A 159 -2.96 -8.41 -2.21
N VAL A 160 -2.55 -8.09 -3.44
CA VAL A 160 -2.93 -8.82 -4.64
C VAL A 160 -2.56 -10.30 -4.49
N ILE A 161 -1.29 -10.63 -4.21
CA ILE A 161 -0.92 -12.05 -4.03
C ILE A 161 -1.63 -12.66 -2.81
N GLY A 162 -1.80 -11.90 -1.74
CA GLY A 162 -2.38 -12.37 -0.50
C GLY A 162 -3.83 -12.83 -0.67
N HIS A 163 -4.66 -12.15 -1.45
CA HIS A 163 -6.05 -12.59 -1.70
C HIS A 163 -6.16 -14.06 -2.11
N LEU A 164 -5.24 -14.55 -2.98
CA LEU A 164 -5.24 -15.96 -3.39
C LEU A 164 -4.28 -16.85 -2.61
N ASN A 165 -3.32 -16.29 -1.87
CA ASN A 165 -2.18 -17.04 -1.34
C ASN A 165 -1.77 -16.70 0.09
N PHE A 166 -2.57 -15.97 0.87
CA PHE A 166 -2.20 -15.59 2.24
C PHE A 166 -1.89 -16.79 3.14
N GLY A 167 -2.59 -17.91 2.92
CA GLY A 167 -2.31 -19.17 3.62
C GLY A 167 -1.01 -19.86 3.20
N ASN A 168 -0.41 -19.46 2.07
CA ASN A 168 0.89 -19.94 1.59
C ASN A 168 2.02 -19.14 2.25
N ARG A 169 2.43 -19.57 3.45
CA ARG A 169 3.44 -18.86 4.25
C ARG A 169 4.78 -18.69 3.55
N ALA A 170 5.20 -19.62 2.68
CA ALA A 170 6.47 -19.50 1.97
C ALA A 170 6.42 -18.36 0.94
N LEU A 171 5.32 -18.25 0.19
CA LEU A 171 5.11 -17.18 -0.78
C LEU A 171 4.96 -15.82 -0.09
N MET A 172 4.15 -15.74 0.97
CA MET A 172 4.02 -14.49 1.73
C MET A 172 5.35 -14.05 2.34
N LYS A 173 6.13 -14.98 2.91
CA LYS A 173 7.47 -14.66 3.44
C LYS A 173 8.41 -14.14 2.35
N MET A 174 8.34 -14.67 1.14
CA MET A 174 9.14 -14.18 0.01
C MET A 174 8.80 -12.71 -0.33
N ILE A 175 7.51 -12.38 -0.39
CA ILE A 175 7.06 -11.01 -0.69
C ILE A 175 7.45 -10.04 0.44
N TYR A 176 7.21 -10.42 1.69
CA TYR A 176 7.52 -9.59 2.85
C TYR A 176 9.02 -9.35 2.98
N ARG A 177 9.86 -10.34 2.65
CA ARG A 177 11.31 -10.17 2.59
C ARG A 177 11.74 -9.25 1.45
N ASP A 178 11.10 -9.33 0.28
CA ASP A 178 11.42 -8.42 -0.83
C ASP A 178 11.09 -6.97 -0.49
N MET A 179 9.97 -6.72 0.21
CA MET A 179 9.62 -5.40 0.74
C MET A 179 10.59 -4.92 1.83
N ASP A 180 11.02 -5.83 2.72
CA ASP A 180 12.02 -5.54 3.74
C ASP A 180 13.38 -5.17 3.13
N GLU A 181 13.78 -5.84 2.04
CA GLU A 181 14.98 -5.50 1.27
C GLU A 181 14.86 -4.14 0.57
N ILE A 182 13.66 -3.74 0.12
CA ILE A 182 13.42 -2.38 -0.39
C ILE A 182 13.64 -1.35 0.72
N ALA A 183 13.03 -1.56 1.89
CA ALA A 183 13.18 -0.65 3.04
C ALA A 183 14.64 -0.53 3.51
N ALA A 184 15.39 -1.64 3.48
CA ALA A 184 16.81 -1.66 3.85
C ALA A 184 17.70 -0.76 2.98
N GLY A 185 17.27 -0.47 1.74
CA GLY A 185 18.00 0.35 0.78
C GLY A 185 17.74 1.84 0.88
N ILE A 186 16.97 2.31 1.86
CA ILE A 186 16.55 3.71 1.99
C ILE A 186 17.29 4.33 3.20
N ASP A 187 18.20 5.26 2.92
CA ASP A 187 18.96 6.00 3.94
C ASP A 187 18.26 7.31 4.38
N ASP A 188 17.29 7.79 3.60
CA ASP A 188 16.49 8.99 3.85
C ASP A 188 15.46 8.82 4.98
N THR A 189 14.73 9.90 5.31
CA THR A 189 13.64 9.87 6.28
C THR A 189 12.50 8.98 5.76
N LEU A 190 12.45 7.73 6.27
CA LEU A 190 11.50 6.70 5.83
C LEU A 190 10.26 6.61 6.72
N ILE A 191 9.11 6.52 6.07
CA ILE A 191 7.84 6.08 6.65
C ILE A 191 7.39 4.84 5.87
N VAL A 192 7.21 3.72 6.55
CA VAL A 192 6.47 2.58 5.98
C VAL A 192 5.03 2.72 6.39
N LEU A 193 4.11 2.68 5.43
CA LEU A 193 2.69 2.87 5.69
C LEU A 193 1.88 1.83 4.94
N SER A 194 0.84 1.32 5.59
CA SER A 194 -0.15 0.45 4.97
C SER A 194 -1.54 0.97 5.31
N ASP A 195 -2.42 0.94 4.32
CA ASP A 195 -3.80 1.35 4.44
C ASP A 195 -4.60 0.40 5.33
N HIS A 196 -4.45 -0.91 5.11
CA HIS A 196 -5.00 -1.96 5.95
C HIS A 196 -4.03 -3.15 6.06
N GLY A 197 -4.34 -4.13 6.89
CA GLY A 197 -3.68 -5.43 6.97
C GLY A 197 -4.51 -6.52 6.30
N MET A 198 -4.23 -7.77 6.62
CA MET A 198 -4.93 -8.92 6.04
C MET A 198 -4.98 -10.10 7.01
N GLU A 199 -6.14 -10.76 7.04
CA GLU A 199 -6.43 -11.93 7.85
C GLU A 199 -6.53 -13.18 6.99
N ARG A 200 -6.21 -14.33 7.59
CA ARG A 200 -6.21 -15.60 6.89
C ARG A 200 -7.59 -16.24 6.82
N ILE A 201 -8.06 -16.50 5.60
CA ILE A 201 -9.23 -17.34 5.32
C ILE A 201 -8.79 -18.59 4.55
N GLY A 202 -8.33 -19.61 5.28
CA GLY A 202 -7.82 -20.85 4.70
C GLY A 202 -6.55 -20.64 3.87
N MET A 203 -6.65 -20.73 2.54
CA MET A 203 -5.57 -20.40 1.60
C MET A 203 -5.57 -18.91 1.19
N PHE A 204 -6.70 -18.25 1.38
CA PHE A 204 -6.99 -16.88 0.95
C PHE A 204 -6.71 -15.88 2.05
N GLY A 205 -6.70 -14.60 1.68
CA GLY A 205 -6.63 -13.47 2.59
C GLY A 205 -7.79 -12.51 2.39
N ASP A 206 -8.24 -11.89 3.47
CA ASP A 206 -9.26 -10.84 3.48
C ASP A 206 -8.85 -9.71 4.41
N HIS A 207 -9.41 -8.51 4.25
CA HIS A 207 -8.86 -7.32 4.88
C HIS A 207 -9.01 -7.37 6.42
N SER A 208 -7.98 -6.90 7.13
CA SER A 208 -8.04 -6.72 8.59
C SER A 208 -8.50 -5.30 8.96
N GLY A 209 -9.00 -5.10 10.18
CA GLY A 209 -9.50 -3.80 10.67
C GLY A 209 -8.44 -2.80 11.16
N HIS A 210 -7.16 -2.99 10.81
CA HIS A 210 -6.05 -2.09 11.14
C HIS A 210 -5.11 -1.97 9.94
N GLY A 211 -4.33 -0.89 9.86
CA GLY A 211 -3.17 -0.79 8.98
C GLY A 211 -1.85 -1.04 9.72
N PHE A 212 -0.73 -0.76 9.06
CA PHE A 212 0.62 -0.82 9.63
C PHE A 212 1.32 0.53 9.43
N TRP A 213 2.15 0.93 10.39
CA TRP A 213 3.09 2.03 10.22
C TRP A 213 4.45 1.73 10.86
N SER A 214 5.51 2.33 10.32
CA SER A 214 6.80 2.44 11.01
C SER A 214 7.56 3.72 10.65
N THR A 215 8.40 4.18 11.57
CA THR A 215 9.36 5.26 11.34
C THR A 215 10.57 5.25 12.31
N GLY A 216 11.68 5.86 11.90
CA GLY A 216 12.85 6.12 12.73
C GLY A 216 12.77 7.33 13.67
N PHE A 217 11.91 8.32 13.40
CA PHE A 217 12.01 9.64 14.05
C PHE A 217 11.17 9.79 15.34
N LYS A 218 9.98 9.20 15.41
CA LYS A 218 9.06 9.38 16.56
C LYS A 218 8.12 8.19 16.74
N ASP A 219 7.78 7.92 18.00
CA ASP A 219 6.67 7.02 18.33
C ASP A 219 5.33 7.74 18.10
N LEU A 220 4.55 7.24 17.13
CA LEU A 220 3.24 7.79 16.76
C LEU A 220 2.10 7.19 17.58
N GLY A 221 2.35 6.14 18.37
CA GLY A 221 1.32 5.43 19.13
C GLY A 221 0.33 4.70 18.21
N ASN A 222 -0.93 5.16 18.20
CA ASN A 222 -2.01 4.59 17.39
C ASN A 222 -2.58 5.66 16.45
N PRO A 223 -1.80 6.13 15.46
CA PRO A 223 -2.21 7.19 14.56
C PRO A 223 -3.34 6.71 13.65
N ARG A 224 -4.22 7.62 13.25
CA ARG A 224 -5.15 7.37 12.15
C ARG A 224 -4.44 7.55 10.82
N ILE A 225 -4.93 6.90 9.78
CA ILE A 225 -4.38 7.08 8.43
C ILE A 225 -4.44 8.54 7.95
N THR A 226 -5.47 9.28 8.38
CA THR A 226 -5.67 10.72 8.09
C THR A 226 -4.65 11.61 8.81
N ASP A 227 -4.06 11.15 9.92
CA ASP A 227 -3.07 11.94 10.67
C ASP A 227 -1.72 12.05 9.92
N PHE A 228 -1.42 11.11 9.01
CA PHE A 228 -0.12 11.06 8.35
C PHE A 228 0.16 12.24 7.41
N ALA A 229 -0.87 12.86 6.80
CA ALA A 229 -0.68 14.07 6.01
C ALA A 229 -0.05 15.18 6.87
N GLY A 230 -0.61 15.41 8.07
CA GLY A 230 -0.09 16.38 9.03
C GLY A 230 1.31 16.02 9.52
N ILE A 231 1.52 14.76 9.90
CA ILE A 231 2.82 14.27 10.38
C ILE A 231 3.92 14.48 9.33
N ILE A 232 3.64 14.16 8.06
CA ILE A 232 4.61 14.32 6.97
C ILE A 232 4.93 15.80 6.72
N MET A 233 3.91 16.66 6.73
CA MET A 233 4.12 18.10 6.56
C MET A 233 4.97 18.68 7.71
N GLU A 234 4.71 18.28 8.97
CA GLU A 234 5.50 18.72 10.13
C GLU A 234 6.99 18.37 9.99
N ILE A 235 7.31 17.19 9.43
CA ILE A 235 8.70 16.78 9.20
C ILE A 235 9.35 17.65 8.12
N SER A 236 8.64 17.92 7.03
CA SER A 236 9.18 18.74 5.93
C SER A 236 9.54 20.16 6.37
N GLU A 237 8.82 20.73 7.34
CA GLU A 237 9.10 22.07 7.88
C GLU A 237 10.34 22.10 8.79
N VAL A 238 10.73 20.97 9.38
CA VAL A 238 11.90 20.86 10.26
C VAL A 238 13.19 20.60 9.46
N GLU A 239 13.09 20.00 8.27
CA GLU A 239 14.23 19.70 7.40
C GLU A 239 14.62 20.85 6.45
N GLN A 240 13.80 21.90 6.33
CA GLN A 240 14.08 23.13 5.56
C GLN A 240 14.77 24.21 6.42
#